data_AF-A0A0N7KB69-F1
#
_entry.id   AF-A0A0N7KB69-F1
#
_cell.length_a   1.000
_cell.length_b   1.000
_cell.length_c   1.000
_cell.angle_alpha   90.00
_cell.angle_beta   90.00
_cell.angle_gamma   90.00
#
_symmetry.space_group_name_H-M   'P 1'
#
loop_
_entity.id
_entity.type
_entity.pdbx_description
1 polymer ?
#
loop_
_entity_poly.entity_id
_entity_poly.type
_entity_poly.pdbx_seq_one_letter_code
_entity_poly.pdbx_strand_id
1 'polypeptide(L)' 'MSKKELMLVLSLKDAKNFRQRYLLPAISNNLIEMTQPDKPNSPTQKYRLV' A
#
# COMPACT_ATOMS: atom_id res chain seq x y z
N MET A 1 -2.70 -3.58 6.93
CA MET A 1 -3.79 -3.73 5.94
C MET A 1 -3.22 -4.13 4.58
N SER A 2 -3.95 -4.94 3.81
CA SER A 2 -3.63 -5.26 2.42
C SER A 2 -3.92 -4.07 1.50
N LYS A 3 -3.36 -4.09 0.29
CA LYS A 3 -3.66 -3.09 -0.76
C LYS A 3 -5.17 -2.94 -1.00
N LYS A 4 -5.90 -4.06 -1.03
CA LYS A 4 -7.35 -4.08 -1.28
C LYS A 4 -8.13 -3.44 -0.13
N GLU A 5 -7.76 -3.74 1.10
CA GLU A 5 -8.39 -3.15 2.30
C GLU A 5 -8.16 -1.63 2.33
N LEU A 6 -6.93 -1.17 2.04
CA LEU A 6 -6.63 0.26 1.96
C LEU A 6 -7.47 0.97 0.89
N MET A 7 -7.58 0.37 -0.29
CA MET A 7 -8.43 0.92 -1.36
C MET A 7 -9.91 0.96 -0.96
N LEU A 8 -10.41 -0.07 -0.28
CA LEU A 8 -11.79 -0.13 0.19
C LEU A 8 -12.08 0.99 1.21
N VAL A 9 -11.22 1.16 2.21
CA VAL A 9 -11.36 2.19 3.25
C VAL A 9 -11.31 3.60 2.64
N LEU A 10 -10.47 3.81 1.64
CA LEU A 10 -10.36 5.07 0.91
C LEU A 10 -11.41 5.25 -0.20
N SER A 11 -12.31 4.27 -0.38
CA SER A 11 -13.30 4.24 -1.47
C SER A 11 -12.71 4.41 -2.87
N LEU A 12 -11.49 3.90 -3.08
CA LEU A 12 -10.76 3.96 -4.35
C LEU A 12 -11.00 2.70 -5.18
N LYS A 13 -11.29 2.88 -6.47
CA LYS A 13 -11.58 1.78 -7.41
C LYS A 13 -10.40 1.46 -8.34
N ASP A 14 -9.56 2.44 -8.65
CA ASP A 14 -8.42 2.27 -9.56
C ASP A 14 -7.14 1.91 -8.79
N ALA A 15 -6.68 0.68 -8.98
CA ALA A 15 -5.47 0.17 -8.33
C ALA A 15 -4.16 0.80 -8.84
N LYS A 16 -4.11 1.20 -10.12
CA LYS A 16 -2.95 1.88 -10.70
C LYS A 16 -2.83 3.28 -10.13
N ASN A 17 -3.95 4.02 -10.12
CA ASN A 17 -4.01 5.34 -9.51
C ASN A 17 -3.68 5.29 -8.01
N PHE A 18 -4.28 4.35 -7.27
CA PHE A 18 -3.98 4.15 -5.86
C PHE A 18 -2.48 3.93 -5.62
N ARG A 19 -1.86 3.03 -6.40
CA ARG A 19 -0.44 2.73 -6.23
C ARG A 19 0.44 3.95 -6.48
N GLN A 20 0.19 4.68 -7.57
CA GLN A 20 1.05 5.79 -8.01
C GLN A 20 0.87 7.05 -7.16
N ARG A 21 -0.37 7.35 -6.75
CA ARG A 21 -0.69 8.63 -6.09
C ARG A 21 -0.78 8.55 -4.57
N TYR A 22 -0.97 7.35 -4.01
CA TYR A 22 -1.17 7.19 -2.57
C TYR A 22 -0.12 6.28 -1.97
N LEU A 23 -0.02 5.03 -2.45
CA LEU A 23 0.82 4.02 -1.82
C LEU A 23 2.32 4.33 -1.92
N LEU A 24 2.83 4.55 -3.14
CA LEU A 24 4.25 4.84 -3.35
C LEU A 24 4.68 6.15 -2.68
N PRO A 25 3.93 7.26 -2.80
CA PRO A 25 4.25 8.48 -2.06
C PRO A 25 4.26 8.27 -0.55
N ALA A 26 3.30 7.52 0.02
CA ALA A 26 3.26 7.28 1.47
C ALA A 26 4.47 6.46 1.97
N ILE A 27 4.93 5.48 1.18
CA ILE A 27 6.16 4.73 1.48
C ILE A 27 7.39 5.63 1.35
N SER A 28 7.47 6.42 0.28
CA SER A 28 8.61 7.33 0.04
C SER A 28 8.72 8.44 1.09
N ASN A 29 7.61 8.88 1.66
CA ASN A 29 7.57 9.84 2.76
C ASN A 29 7.65 9.17 4.15
N ASN A 30 7.92 7.86 4.20
CA ASN A 30 8.06 7.09 5.43
C ASN A 30 6.86 7.18 6.39
N LEU A 31 5.65 7.35 5.84
CA LEU A 31 4.40 7.36 6.61
C LEU A 31 3.88 5.95 6.86
N ILE A 32 4.17 5.04 5.92
CA ILE A 32 3.85 3.63 5.99
C ILE A 32 5.01 2.80 5.47
N GLU A 33 5.06 1.54 5.87
CA GLU A 33 6.06 0.58 5.40
C GLU A 33 5.44 -0.76 5.01
N MET A 34 6.21 -1.54 4.25
CA MET A 34 5.87 -2.90 3.85
C MET A 34 6.22 -3.89 4.97
N THR A 35 5.29 -4.80 5.28
CA THR A 35 5.55 -5.87 6.26
C THR A 35 6.50 -6.96 5.74
N GLN A 36 6.58 -7.14 4.41
CA GLN A 36 7.49 -8.08 3.75
C GLN A 36 8.32 -7.32 2.70
N PRO A 37 9.34 -6.55 3.11
CA PRO A 37 10.14 -5.76 2.18
C PRO A 37 10.93 -6.63 1.19
N ASP A 38 11.38 -7.82 1.61
CA ASP A 38 12.15 -8.75 0.75
C ASP A 38 11.31 -9.41 -0.35
N LYS A 39 9.99 -9.42 -0.18
CA LYS A 39 9.03 -10.01 -1.12
C LYS A 39 7.91 -9.00 -1.43
N PRO A 40 8.22 -7.89 -2.13
CA PRO A 40 7.28 -6.78 -2.30
C PRO A 40 6.03 -7.17 -3.10
N ASN A 41 6.15 -8.15 -3.99
CA ASN A 41 5.06 -8.67 -4.82
C ASN A 41 4.33 -9.87 -4.17
N SER A 42 4.60 -10.17 -2.90
CA SER A 42 3.94 -11.27 -2.18
C SER A 42 2.41 -11.09 -2.18
N PRO A 43 1.62 -12.15 -2.46
CA PRO A 43 0.16 -12.08 -2.43
C PRO A 43 -0.37 -11.75 -1.02
N THR A 44 0.42 -12.02 0.03
CA THR A 44 0.09 -11.71 1.42
C THR A 44 0.71 -10.40 1.90
N GLN A 45 1.23 -9.56 1.00
CA GLN A 45 1.82 -8.28 1.36
C GLN A 45 0.81 -7.37 2.07
N LYS A 46 1.26 -6.79 3.18
CA LYS A 46 0.51 -5.81 3.98
C LYS A 46 1.37 -4.58 4.23
N TYR A 47 0.69 -3.51 4.60
CA TYR A 47 1.26 -2.22 4.95
C TYR A 47 0.83 -1.83 6.36
N ARG A 48 1.71 -1.15 7.09
CA ARG A 48 1.46 -0.59 8.43
C ARG A 48 2.02 0.83 8.52
N LEU A 49 1.54 1.62 9.47
CA LEU A 49 2.15 2.90 9.82
C LEU A 49 3.57 2.62 10.37
N VAL A 50 4.49 3.53 10.06
CA VAL A 50 5.84 3.55 10.67
C VAL A 50 5.74 3.92 12.13
#